data_AF-A0A2M7D669-F1
#
_entry.id   AF-A0A2M7D669-F1
#
_cell.length_a   1.000
_cell.length_b   1.000
_cell.length_c   1.000
_cell.angle_alpha   90.00
_cell.angle_beta   90.00
_cell.angle_gamma   90.00
#
_symmetry.space_group_name_H-M   'P 1'
#
loop_
_entity.id
_entity.type
_entity.pdbx_description
1 polymer ?
#
loop_
_entity_poly.entity_id
_entity_poly.type
_entity_poly.pdbx_seq_one_letter_code
_entity_poly.pdbx_strand_id
1 'polypeptide(L)'
;MKFSYNWLKEYIPDIPDPKKTAGDLNMRIFEVEEVQPIGRDWALDIKVLPNRAFDCLSHLGIAREIAAIENIEFKMPKVSLREDKGFKIKDYLSVEVREPKLCPRYSARVVVDVKVGESPEWLKEKLEVCGLRSINNIVDITNYVMLECGQPLHAFDLDKLGEKKIIVRRAGEGEKINTLDEGKAQRILNENILVIADAQNPVAIAGIKGGRLPEISASTKKVALEAANFDPVNIRR
;
A
#
# COMPACT_ATOMS: atom_id res chain seq x y z
N MET A 1 2.61 -8.99 12.74
CA MET A 1 2.28 -8.84 11.30
C MET A 1 2.68 -10.14 10.63
N LYS A 2 1.82 -10.71 9.78
CA LYS A 2 2.09 -11.98 9.12
C LYS A 2 2.91 -11.79 7.85
N PHE A 3 4.02 -12.50 7.76
CA PHE A 3 4.91 -12.54 6.60
C PHE A 3 4.86 -13.92 5.94
N SER A 4 4.79 -13.93 4.61
CA SER A 4 4.86 -15.16 3.80
C SER A 4 6.31 -15.63 3.70
N TYR A 5 6.57 -16.85 4.16
CA TYR A 5 7.90 -17.46 4.09
C TYR A 5 8.34 -17.70 2.63
N ASN A 6 7.45 -18.20 1.77
CA ASN A 6 7.76 -18.41 0.36
C ASN A 6 8.06 -17.09 -0.35
N TRP A 7 7.37 -16.00 0.01
CA TRP A 7 7.67 -14.68 -0.53
C TRP A 7 9.01 -14.15 -0.02
N LEU A 8 9.36 -14.36 1.25
CA LEU A 8 10.71 -14.04 1.74
C LEU A 8 11.77 -14.80 0.94
N LYS A 9 11.54 -16.10 0.66
CA LYS A 9 12.46 -16.95 -0.12
C LYS A 9 12.72 -16.43 -1.54
N GLU A 10 11.82 -15.65 -2.14
CA GLU A 10 12.07 -15.02 -3.44
C GLU A 10 13.24 -14.01 -3.37
N TYR A 11 13.45 -13.37 -2.22
CA TYR A 11 14.52 -12.42 -1.98
C TYR A 11 15.76 -13.05 -1.34
N ILE A 12 15.58 -14.12 -0.59
CA ILE A 12 16.63 -14.86 0.12
C ILE A 12 16.48 -16.36 -0.16
N PRO A 13 16.93 -16.86 -1.33
CA PRO A 13 16.69 -18.26 -1.75
C PRO A 13 17.23 -19.31 -0.77
N ASP A 14 18.31 -18.96 -0.07
CA ASP A 14 19.01 -19.81 0.89
C ASP A 14 18.53 -19.60 2.34
N ILE A 15 17.34 -18.99 2.53
CA ILE A 15 16.70 -18.85 3.84
C ILE A 15 16.56 -20.22 4.54
N PRO A 16 16.97 -20.35 5.82
CA PRO A 16 16.80 -21.59 6.59
C PRO A 16 15.32 -21.91 6.83
N ASP A 17 15.03 -23.15 7.25
CA ASP A 17 13.64 -23.57 7.48
C ASP A 17 12.84 -22.59 8.37
N PRO A 18 11.50 -22.52 8.21
CA PRO A 18 10.69 -21.51 8.90
C PRO A 18 10.84 -21.48 10.41
N LYS A 19 11.04 -22.65 11.05
CA LYS A 19 11.15 -22.76 12.51
C LYS A 19 12.53 -22.30 12.99
N LYS A 20 13.59 -22.69 12.29
CA LYS A 20 14.94 -22.17 12.56
C LYS A 20 14.98 -20.65 12.39
N THR A 21 14.49 -20.14 11.26
CA THR A 21 14.41 -18.69 10.99
C THR A 21 13.69 -17.95 12.10
N ALA A 22 12.55 -18.47 12.58
CA ALA A 22 11.82 -17.86 13.70
C ALA A 22 12.63 -17.88 15.02
N GLY A 23 13.35 -18.97 15.29
CA GLY A 23 14.25 -19.07 16.45
C GLY A 23 15.38 -18.03 16.38
N ASP A 24 16.01 -17.87 15.22
CA ASP A 24 17.11 -16.92 15.01
C ASP A 24 16.63 -15.47 15.14
N LEU A 25 15.44 -15.14 14.64
CA LEU A 25 14.79 -13.84 14.85
C LEU A 25 14.51 -13.56 16.33
N ASN A 26 13.92 -14.53 17.04
CA ASN A 26 13.61 -14.43 18.48
C ASN A 26 14.86 -14.18 19.33
N MET A 27 15.99 -14.81 18.96
CA MET A 27 17.24 -14.67 19.71
C MET A 27 17.97 -13.35 19.47
N ARG A 28 17.64 -12.63 18.39
CA ARG A 28 18.42 -11.46 17.95
C ARG A 28 17.65 -10.15 17.96
N ILE A 29 16.40 -10.14 17.48
CA ILE A 29 15.79 -8.84 17.14
C ILE A 29 14.26 -8.74 17.20
N PHE A 30 13.52 -9.79 16.82
CA PHE A 30 12.06 -9.74 16.75
C PHE A 30 11.43 -10.93 17.44
N GLU A 31 10.34 -10.69 18.17
CA GLU A 31 9.50 -11.77 18.68
C GLU A 31 8.66 -12.33 17.53
N VAL A 32 8.80 -13.63 17.26
CA VAL A 32 7.94 -14.39 16.35
C VAL A 32 6.93 -15.14 17.21
N GLU A 33 5.69 -14.66 17.23
CA GLU A 33 4.62 -15.22 18.06
C GLU A 33 4.16 -16.59 17.57
N GLU A 34 4.04 -16.73 16.26
CA GLU A 34 3.50 -17.93 15.64
C GLU A 34 4.19 -18.23 14.30
N VAL A 35 4.41 -19.53 14.06
CA VAL A 35 4.82 -20.06 12.75
C VAL A 35 3.80 -21.12 12.36
N GLN A 36 2.93 -20.80 11.41
CA GLN A 36 1.81 -21.67 11.04
C GLN A 36 1.82 -22.01 9.53
N PRO A 37 1.53 -23.26 9.15
CA PRO A 37 1.37 -23.62 7.75
C PRO A 37 0.05 -23.06 7.20
N ILE A 38 0.10 -22.41 6.04
CA ILE A 38 -1.07 -21.92 5.30
C ILE A 38 -0.96 -22.43 3.86
N GLY A 39 -1.80 -23.42 3.51
CA GLY A 39 -1.72 -24.07 2.21
C GLY A 39 -0.35 -24.71 1.95
N ARG A 40 0.41 -24.15 0.99
CA ARG A 40 1.78 -24.59 0.64
C ARG A 40 2.87 -23.65 1.16
N ASP A 41 2.50 -22.69 2.01
CA ASP A 41 3.37 -21.66 2.57
C ASP A 41 3.37 -21.72 4.10
N TRP A 42 4.20 -20.89 4.72
CA TRP A 42 4.24 -20.66 6.16
C TRP A 42 4.04 -19.17 6.43
N ALA A 43 3.11 -18.84 7.33
CA ALA A 43 2.98 -17.51 7.88
C ALA A 43 3.82 -17.39 9.15
N LEU A 44 4.72 -16.41 9.17
CA LEU A 44 5.46 -15.99 10.36
C LEU A 44 4.77 -14.75 10.93
N ASP A 45 4.20 -14.84 12.13
CA ASP A 45 3.65 -13.67 12.81
C ASP A 45 4.76 -12.99 13.63
N ILE A 46 5.29 -11.91 13.08
CA ILE A 46 6.43 -11.19 13.64
C ILE A 46 5.94 -9.88 14.28
N LYS A 47 6.29 -9.67 15.55
CA LYS A 47 6.11 -8.41 16.28
C LYS A 47 7.25 -7.45 15.95
N VAL A 48 7.04 -6.65 14.91
CA VAL A 48 7.96 -5.57 14.55
C VAL A 48 7.88 -4.46 15.59
N LEU A 49 9.02 -4.10 16.17
CA LEU A 49 9.11 -3.05 17.18
C LEU A 49 8.91 -1.64 16.57
N PRO A 50 8.38 -0.66 17.31
CA PRO A 50 8.14 0.69 16.79
C PRO A 50 9.38 1.37 16.19
N ASN A 51 10.56 1.15 16.77
CA ASN A 51 11.83 1.68 16.29
C ASN A 51 12.36 0.98 15.02
N ARG A 52 11.70 -0.08 14.55
CA ARG A 52 11.98 -0.80 13.31
C ARG A 52 10.80 -0.78 12.34
N ALA A 53 9.77 0.02 12.63
CA ALA A 53 8.57 0.06 11.81
C ALA A 53 8.82 0.63 10.40
N PHE A 54 9.77 1.56 10.29
CA PHE A 54 10.07 2.25 9.02
C PHE A 54 10.83 1.38 8.00
N ASP A 55 11.48 0.30 8.45
CA ASP A 55 12.26 -0.59 7.61
C ASP A 55 11.74 -2.03 7.60
N CYS A 56 11.15 -2.54 8.70
CA CYS A 56 10.77 -3.95 8.85
C CYS A 56 9.26 -4.25 8.80
N LEU A 57 8.37 -3.27 8.54
CA LEU A 57 6.96 -3.53 8.21
C LEU A 57 6.73 -3.96 6.75
N SER A 58 7.73 -4.60 6.13
CA SER A 58 7.69 -5.04 4.74
C SER A 58 8.50 -6.32 4.54
N HIS A 59 8.14 -7.11 3.52
CA HIS A 59 8.86 -8.35 3.19
C HIS A 59 10.31 -8.07 2.79
N LEU A 60 10.58 -6.99 2.05
CA LEU A 60 11.95 -6.59 1.73
C LEU A 60 12.74 -6.23 2.99
N GLY A 61 12.08 -5.58 3.95
CA GLY A 61 12.66 -5.25 5.25
C GLY A 61 13.07 -6.46 6.06
N ILE A 62 12.13 -7.38 6.27
CA ILE A 62 12.37 -8.63 7.01
C ILE A 62 13.38 -9.52 6.27
N ALA A 63 13.31 -9.62 4.94
CA ALA A 63 14.26 -10.41 4.16
C ALA A 63 15.69 -9.87 4.30
N ARG A 64 15.88 -8.55 4.33
CA ARG A 64 17.20 -7.93 4.58
C ARG A 64 17.72 -8.23 5.98
N GLU A 65 16.86 -8.20 6.99
CA GLU A 65 17.24 -8.52 8.37
C GLU A 65 17.65 -9.98 8.51
N ILE A 66 16.85 -10.91 7.96
CA ILE A 66 17.17 -12.35 7.97
C ILE A 66 18.47 -12.61 7.21
N ALA A 67 18.67 -11.97 6.04
CA ALA A 67 19.91 -12.12 5.28
C ALA A 67 21.16 -11.72 6.09
N ALA A 68 21.06 -10.62 6.84
CA ALA A 68 22.14 -10.15 7.71
C ALA A 68 22.39 -11.10 8.90
N ILE A 69 21.33 -11.63 9.51
CA ILE A 69 21.41 -12.58 10.64
C ILE A 69 22.10 -13.89 10.23
N GLU A 70 21.69 -14.44 9.09
CA GLU A 70 22.16 -15.71 8.55
C GLU A 70 23.44 -15.58 7.72
N ASN A 71 23.88 -14.36 7.42
CA ASN A 71 25.01 -14.07 6.55
C ASN A 71 24.86 -14.72 5.15
N ILE A 72 23.69 -14.52 4.53
CA ILE A 72 23.33 -15.03 3.20
C ILE A 72 23.05 -13.90 2.21
N GLU A 73 22.98 -14.21 0.91
CA GLU A 73 22.73 -13.22 -0.14
C GLU A 73 21.28 -12.73 -0.13
N PHE A 74 21.09 -11.40 -0.09
CA PHE A 74 19.80 -10.75 -0.34
C PHE A 74 19.71 -10.24 -1.79
N LYS A 75 18.61 -10.59 -2.48
CA LYS A 75 18.35 -10.21 -3.87
C LYS A 75 17.26 -9.16 -3.94
N MET A 76 17.67 -7.90 -4.18
CA MET A 76 16.72 -6.81 -4.42
C MET A 76 15.97 -7.03 -5.75
N PRO A 77 14.62 -6.92 -5.78
CA PRO A 77 13.88 -7.01 -7.02
C PRO A 77 14.28 -5.88 -7.99
N LYS A 78 14.53 -6.23 -9.25
CA LYS A 78 14.82 -5.27 -10.32
C LYS A 78 13.51 -4.84 -10.98
N VAL A 79 13.21 -3.55 -10.91
CA VAL A 79 12.02 -2.97 -11.57
C VAL A 79 12.43 -2.42 -12.94
N SER A 80 11.89 -3.01 -14.00
CA SER A 80 12.00 -2.48 -15.36
C SER A 80 10.64 -2.01 -15.83
N LEU A 81 10.47 -0.70 -15.91
CA LEU A 81 9.23 -0.08 -16.37
C LEU A 81 9.37 0.34 -17.84
N ARG A 82 8.41 -0.04 -18.67
CA ARG A 82 8.27 0.50 -20.02
C ARG A 82 7.18 1.56 -20.01
N GLU A 83 7.56 2.78 -20.35
CA GLU A 83 6.63 3.89 -20.51
C GLU A 83 6.40 4.14 -22.00
N ASP A 84 5.15 4.43 -22.35
CA ASP A 84 4.84 4.92 -23.69
C ASP A 84 5.12 6.43 -23.74
N LYS A 85 6.11 6.79 -24.56
CA LYS A 85 6.60 8.17 -24.74
C LYS A 85 5.58 9.10 -25.38
N GLY A 86 4.52 8.57 -25.98
CA GLY A 86 3.43 9.34 -26.56
C GLY A 86 2.50 9.96 -25.52
N PHE A 87 2.44 9.39 -24.30
CA PHE A 87 1.59 9.90 -23.22
C PHE A 87 2.37 10.83 -22.31
N LYS A 88 1.80 12.00 -22.02
CA LYS A 88 2.36 12.93 -21.03
C LYS A 88 1.42 13.04 -19.84
N ILE A 89 1.95 12.90 -18.63
CA ILE A 89 1.15 12.93 -17.39
C ILE A 89 0.29 14.19 -17.27
N LYS A 90 0.80 15.33 -17.74
CA LYS A 90 0.09 16.63 -17.72
C LYS A 90 -1.22 16.64 -18.52
N ASP A 91 -1.39 15.73 -19.47
CA ASP A 91 -2.61 15.61 -20.28
C ASP A 91 -3.67 14.75 -19.56
N TYR A 92 -3.29 14.08 -18.47
CA TYR A 92 -4.12 13.13 -17.73
C TYR A 92 -4.43 13.55 -16.31
N LEU A 93 -3.47 14.14 -15.60
CA LEU A 93 -3.61 14.41 -14.17
C LEU A 93 -2.75 15.59 -13.77
N SER A 94 -3.33 16.49 -12.97
CA SER A 94 -2.59 17.52 -12.25
C SER A 94 -2.63 17.26 -10.75
N VAL A 95 -1.51 17.51 -10.07
CA VAL A 95 -1.38 17.35 -8.62
C VAL A 95 -0.95 18.69 -8.03
N GLU A 96 -1.64 19.12 -6.98
CA GLU A 96 -1.34 20.32 -6.22
C GLU A 96 -1.24 19.96 -4.73
N VAL A 97 -0.13 20.27 -4.08
CA VAL A 97 0.05 20.06 -2.63
C VAL A 97 -0.02 21.42 -1.94
N ARG A 98 -1.14 21.70 -1.26
CA ARG A 98 -1.36 22.96 -0.53
C ARG A 98 -0.86 22.91 0.91
N GLU A 99 -0.65 21.71 1.44
CA GLU A 99 -0.18 21.48 2.82
C GLU A 99 1.18 20.75 2.83
N PRO A 100 2.28 21.36 2.34
CA PRO A 100 3.57 20.69 2.20
C PRO A 100 4.20 20.27 3.54
N LYS A 101 3.76 20.85 4.67
CA LYS A 101 4.17 20.42 6.01
C LYS A 101 3.53 19.09 6.41
N LEU A 102 2.28 18.87 6.02
CA LEU A 102 1.54 17.63 6.31
C LEU A 102 1.74 16.57 5.23
N CYS A 103 2.09 16.98 4.01
CA CYS A 103 2.41 16.09 2.91
C CYS A 103 3.68 16.59 2.21
N PRO A 104 4.88 16.26 2.74
CA PRO A 104 6.14 16.68 2.14
C PRO A 104 6.37 16.11 0.74
N ARG A 105 5.72 14.98 0.41
CA ARG A 105 5.82 14.35 -0.90
C ARG A 105 4.50 13.70 -1.29
N TYR A 106 4.03 14.05 -2.47
CA TYR A 106 2.95 13.37 -3.16
C TYR A 106 3.39 13.06 -4.58
N SER A 107 3.23 11.83 -5.02
CA SER A 107 3.57 11.37 -6.36
C SER A 107 2.41 10.58 -6.93
N ALA A 108 2.12 10.80 -8.21
CA ALA A 108 1.07 10.06 -8.90
C ALA A 108 1.57 9.58 -10.26
N ARG A 109 1.10 8.41 -10.68
CA ARG A 109 1.25 7.91 -12.05
C ARG A 109 -0.09 7.47 -12.60
N VAL A 110 -0.27 7.59 -13.90
CA VAL A 110 -1.48 7.14 -14.59
C VAL A 110 -1.18 5.88 -15.36
N VAL A 111 -2.05 4.88 -15.20
CA VAL A 111 -2.05 3.64 -15.99
C VAL A 111 -3.34 3.63 -16.79
N VAL A 112 -3.21 3.55 -18.11
CA VAL A 112 -4.32 3.50 -19.07
C VAL A 112 -4.59 2.07 -19.51
N ASP A 113 -5.75 1.85 -20.14
CA ASP A 113 -6.17 0.57 -20.72
C ASP A 113 -6.16 -0.61 -19.72
N VAL A 114 -6.48 -0.32 -18.45
CA VAL A 114 -6.58 -1.37 -17.44
C VAL A 114 -7.87 -2.18 -17.62
N LYS A 115 -7.80 -3.46 -17.24
CA LYS A 115 -8.96 -4.34 -17.11
C LYS A 115 -9.05 -4.78 -15.65
N VAL A 116 -10.06 -4.28 -14.96
CA VAL A 116 -10.37 -4.70 -13.58
C VAL A 116 -10.99 -6.10 -13.62
N GLY A 117 -10.50 -6.98 -12.75
CA GLY A 117 -10.98 -8.35 -12.64
C GLY A 117 -10.38 -9.03 -11.42
N GLU A 118 -10.57 -10.34 -11.32
CA GLU A 118 -9.95 -11.12 -10.26
C GLU A 118 -8.42 -11.08 -10.35
N SER A 119 -7.78 -11.09 -9.19
CA SER A 119 -6.33 -11.22 -9.09
C SER A 119 -5.85 -12.60 -9.54
N PRO A 120 -4.64 -12.68 -10.11
CA PRO A 120 -4.02 -13.97 -10.39
C PRO A 120 -3.76 -14.75 -9.09
N GLU A 121 -3.74 -16.08 -9.17
CA GLU A 121 -3.70 -16.95 -7.99
C GLU A 121 -2.50 -16.67 -7.07
N TRP A 122 -1.31 -16.47 -7.65
CA TRP A 122 -0.10 -16.16 -6.87
C TRP A 122 -0.24 -14.90 -6.00
N LEU A 123 -1.03 -13.92 -6.46
CA LEU A 123 -1.27 -12.67 -5.73
C LEU A 123 -2.28 -12.90 -4.60
N LYS A 124 -3.34 -13.67 -4.88
CA LYS A 124 -4.35 -14.06 -3.88
C LYS A 124 -3.70 -14.84 -2.74
N GLU A 125 -2.90 -15.86 -3.07
CA GLU A 125 -2.20 -16.71 -2.11
C GLU A 125 -1.28 -15.89 -1.18
N LYS A 126 -0.45 -15.00 -1.74
CA LYS A 126 0.44 -14.14 -0.94
C LYS A 126 -0.32 -13.22 0.02
N LEU A 127 -1.41 -12.60 -0.45
CA LEU A 127 -2.24 -11.74 0.39
C LEU A 127 -2.92 -12.53 1.51
N GLU A 128 -3.45 -13.71 1.20
CA GLU A 128 -4.14 -14.57 2.17
C GLU A 128 -3.21 -15.04 3.29
N VAL A 129 -1.97 -15.42 2.98
CA VAL A 129 -0.96 -15.78 3.99
C VAL A 129 -0.68 -14.61 4.94
N CYS A 130 -0.71 -13.38 4.43
CA CYS A 130 -0.58 -12.16 5.21
C CYS A 130 -1.86 -11.74 5.96
N GLY A 131 -2.95 -12.51 5.83
CA GLY A 131 -4.25 -12.23 6.46
C GLY A 131 -5.12 -11.21 5.73
N LEU A 132 -4.81 -10.91 4.46
CA LEU A 132 -5.60 -10.01 3.62
C LEU A 132 -6.49 -10.79 2.64
N ARG A 133 -7.77 -10.43 2.59
CA ARG A 133 -8.71 -10.96 1.60
C ARG A 133 -8.50 -10.27 0.24
N SER A 134 -8.41 -11.06 -0.82
CA SER A 134 -8.40 -10.56 -2.20
C SER A 134 -9.73 -9.89 -2.58
N ILE A 135 -9.64 -8.77 -3.29
CA ILE A 135 -10.78 -7.98 -3.78
C ILE A 135 -10.79 -7.95 -5.31
N ASN A 136 -9.76 -7.36 -5.92
CA ASN A 136 -9.56 -7.32 -7.37
C ASN A 136 -8.09 -6.99 -7.68
N ASN A 137 -7.67 -7.20 -8.93
CA ASN A 137 -6.28 -7.03 -9.35
C ASN A 137 -5.68 -5.64 -9.10
N ILE A 138 -6.48 -4.56 -9.07
CA ILE A 138 -5.97 -3.20 -8.81
C ILE A 138 -5.82 -2.93 -7.31
N VAL A 139 -6.80 -3.33 -6.50
CA VAL A 139 -6.75 -3.16 -5.04
C VAL A 139 -5.67 -4.09 -4.44
N ASP A 140 -5.61 -5.31 -4.94
CA ASP A 140 -4.70 -6.33 -4.43
C ASP A 140 -3.24 -5.99 -4.76
N ILE A 141 -2.95 -5.41 -5.93
CA ILE A 141 -1.58 -5.00 -6.25
C ILE A 141 -1.13 -3.82 -5.36
N THR A 142 -2.03 -2.91 -4.98
CA THR A 142 -1.69 -1.85 -4.01
C THR A 142 -1.37 -2.42 -2.63
N ASN A 143 -2.12 -3.42 -2.17
CA ASN A 143 -1.84 -4.12 -0.91
C ASN A 143 -0.54 -4.92 -0.99
N TYR A 144 -0.29 -5.58 -2.12
CA TYR A 144 0.95 -6.32 -2.37
C TYR A 144 2.16 -5.41 -2.27
N VAL A 145 2.19 -4.27 -2.98
CA VAL A 145 3.34 -3.35 -2.93
C VAL A 145 3.53 -2.78 -1.51
N MET A 146 2.44 -2.47 -0.81
CA MET A 146 2.50 -2.07 0.61
C MET A 146 3.18 -3.13 1.47
N LEU A 147 2.78 -4.40 1.34
CA LEU A 147 3.40 -5.52 2.07
C LEU A 147 4.83 -5.81 1.60
N GLU A 148 5.15 -5.55 0.33
CA GLU A 148 6.44 -5.84 -0.28
C GLU A 148 7.51 -4.89 0.22
N CYS A 149 7.28 -3.57 0.09
CA CYS A 149 8.27 -2.53 0.29
C CYS A 149 7.89 -1.48 1.35
N GLY A 150 6.73 -1.63 1.99
CA GLY A 150 6.30 -0.75 3.08
C GLY A 150 5.73 0.59 2.61
N GLN A 151 5.43 0.75 1.32
CA GLN A 151 4.81 1.97 0.78
C GLN A 151 3.31 1.75 0.57
N PRO A 152 2.44 2.35 1.39
CA PRO A 152 1.01 2.39 1.11
C PRO A 152 0.76 3.11 -0.21
N LEU A 153 -0.08 2.50 -1.05
CA LEU A 153 -0.53 3.06 -2.31
C LEU A 153 -2.05 3.19 -2.29
N HIS A 154 -2.55 4.14 -3.08
CA HIS A 154 -3.98 4.25 -3.34
C HIS A 154 -4.25 4.35 -4.84
N ALA A 155 -5.40 3.85 -5.28
CA ALA A 155 -5.79 3.83 -6.68
C ALA A 155 -7.13 4.54 -6.84
N PHE A 156 -7.16 5.58 -7.67
CA PHE A 156 -8.36 6.32 -8.04
C PHE A 156 -8.76 5.96 -9.47
N ASP A 157 -10.06 5.79 -9.71
CA ASP A 157 -10.59 5.81 -11.07
C ASP A 157 -10.44 7.22 -11.64
N LEU A 158 -9.55 7.37 -12.62
CA LEU A 158 -9.19 8.69 -13.16
C LEU A 158 -10.39 9.37 -13.83
N ASP A 159 -11.32 8.61 -14.39
CA ASP A 159 -12.49 9.17 -15.08
C ASP A 159 -13.54 9.70 -14.08
N LYS A 160 -13.42 9.33 -12.81
CA LYS A 160 -14.28 9.81 -11.72
C LYS A 160 -13.68 10.97 -10.93
N LEU A 161 -12.42 11.34 -11.18
CA LEU A 161 -11.79 12.51 -10.55
C LEU A 161 -12.25 13.80 -11.23
N GLY A 162 -12.86 14.70 -10.46
CA GLY A 162 -13.28 16.02 -10.94
C GLY A 162 -12.12 16.81 -11.54
N GLU A 163 -12.31 17.24 -12.80
CA GLU A 163 -11.31 17.97 -13.59
C GLU A 163 -9.94 17.26 -13.70
N LYS A 164 -9.88 15.94 -13.43
CA LYS A 164 -8.65 15.15 -13.38
C LYS A 164 -7.55 15.84 -12.57
N LYS A 165 -7.95 16.34 -11.40
CA LYS A 165 -7.07 17.06 -10.48
C LYS A 165 -7.03 16.35 -9.14
N ILE A 166 -5.88 16.38 -8.51
CA ILE A 166 -5.68 16.00 -7.12
C ILE A 166 -5.14 17.20 -6.36
N ILE A 167 -5.77 17.53 -5.25
CA ILE A 167 -5.42 18.63 -4.36
C ILE A 167 -5.25 18.05 -2.96
N VAL A 168 -4.03 18.10 -2.43
CA VAL A 168 -3.75 17.72 -1.04
C VAL A 168 -3.93 18.96 -0.18
N ARG A 169 -4.97 18.97 0.66
CA ARG A 169 -5.33 20.11 1.51
C ARG A 169 -5.98 19.67 2.81
N ARG A 170 -6.14 20.58 3.76
CA ARG A 170 -7.02 20.37 4.90
C ARG A 170 -8.49 20.30 4.47
N ALA A 171 -9.28 19.54 5.21
CA ALA A 171 -10.73 19.57 5.07
C ALA A 171 -11.28 20.94 5.48
N GLY A 172 -12.44 21.30 4.93
CA GLY A 172 -13.24 22.39 5.46
C GLY A 172 -13.97 21.96 6.73
N GLU A 173 -14.30 22.91 7.60
CA GLU A 173 -15.12 22.63 8.78
C GLU A 173 -16.51 22.13 8.37
N GLY A 174 -16.90 20.96 8.88
CA GLY A 174 -18.16 20.31 8.53
C GLY A 174 -18.19 19.68 7.13
N GLU A 175 -17.05 19.62 6.43
CA GLU A 175 -16.94 19.00 5.11
C GLU A 175 -17.31 17.52 5.18
N LYS A 176 -18.02 17.01 4.17
CA LYS A 176 -18.56 15.65 4.18
C LYS A 176 -17.87 14.77 3.15
N ILE A 177 -17.56 13.53 3.54
CA ILE A 177 -17.06 12.50 2.62
C ILE A 177 -17.80 11.18 2.82
N ASN A 178 -18.16 10.53 1.72
CA ASN A 178 -18.69 9.17 1.72
C ASN A 178 -17.53 8.19 1.56
N THR A 179 -17.24 7.42 2.59
CA THR A 179 -16.08 6.51 2.62
C THR A 179 -16.42 5.09 2.12
N LEU A 180 -15.40 4.32 1.76
CA LEU A 180 -15.51 2.94 1.27
C LEU A 180 -15.94 1.91 2.34
N ASP A 181 -16.33 2.33 3.54
CA ASP A 181 -16.77 1.41 4.60
C ASP A 181 -18.04 0.62 4.20
N GLU A 182 -18.13 -0.60 4.74
CA GLU A 182 -19.38 -1.36 4.78
C GLU A 182 -20.43 -0.51 5.52
N GLY A 183 -21.58 -0.27 4.91
CA GLY A 183 -22.67 0.52 5.52
C GLY A 183 -22.80 2.00 5.11
N LYS A 184 -22.05 2.48 4.10
CA LYS A 184 -22.17 3.86 3.56
C LYS A 184 -21.95 4.97 4.60
N ALA A 185 -20.92 4.86 5.43
CA ALA A 185 -20.63 5.88 6.44
C ALA A 185 -20.24 7.22 5.79
N GLN A 186 -21.16 8.19 5.86
CA GLN A 186 -20.85 9.60 5.65
C GLN A 186 -20.09 10.11 6.87
N ARG A 187 -18.90 10.66 6.66
CA ARG A 187 -18.07 11.27 7.70
C ARG A 187 -18.17 12.78 7.60
N ILE A 188 -18.26 13.45 8.74
CA ILE A 188 -18.14 14.90 8.86
C ILE A 188 -16.70 15.16 9.33
N LEU A 189 -15.99 15.98 8.58
CA LEU A 189 -14.59 16.30 8.78
C LEU A 189 -14.46 17.68 9.43
N ASN A 190 -13.35 17.89 10.12
CA ASN A 190 -12.95 19.19 10.64
C ASN A 190 -11.64 19.64 9.98
N GLU A 191 -11.26 20.89 10.19
CA GLU A 191 -10.08 21.52 9.57
C GLU A 191 -8.71 20.90 9.95
N ASN A 192 -8.67 20.01 10.94
CA ASN A 192 -7.45 19.32 11.32
C ASN A 192 -7.14 18.11 10.43
N ILE A 193 -8.13 17.62 9.68
CA ILE A 193 -8.00 16.41 8.86
C ILE A 193 -7.40 16.77 7.50
N LEU A 194 -6.34 16.07 7.10
CA LEU A 194 -5.81 16.14 5.74
C LEU A 194 -6.66 15.27 4.80
N VAL A 195 -7.05 15.84 3.67
CA VAL A 195 -7.80 15.14 2.62
C VAL A 195 -7.05 15.19 1.30
N ILE A 196 -7.32 14.16 0.49
CA ILE A 196 -7.08 14.20 -0.94
C ILE A 196 -8.40 14.63 -1.56
N ALA A 197 -8.40 15.75 -2.27
CA ALA A 197 -9.58 16.29 -2.94
C ALA A 197 -9.37 16.32 -4.45
N ASP A 198 -10.47 16.31 -5.20
CA ASP A 198 -10.46 16.75 -6.59
C ASP A 198 -10.74 18.27 -6.66
N ALA A 199 -11.13 18.78 -7.83
CA ALA A 199 -11.46 20.20 -7.99
C ALA A 199 -12.62 20.69 -7.10
N GLN A 200 -13.50 19.79 -6.65
CA GLN A 200 -14.76 20.14 -5.99
C GLN A 200 -14.96 19.45 -4.63
N ASN A 201 -14.57 18.18 -4.51
CA ASN A 201 -14.96 17.30 -3.41
C ASN A 201 -13.76 16.60 -2.78
N PRO A 202 -13.82 16.24 -1.49
CA PRO A 202 -12.86 15.34 -0.90
C PRO A 202 -13.09 13.92 -1.45
N VAL A 203 -12.02 13.31 -1.96
CA VAL A 203 -12.05 12.00 -2.61
C VAL A 203 -11.39 10.91 -1.77
N ALA A 204 -10.59 11.28 -0.76
CA ALA A 204 -10.10 10.39 0.29
C ALA A 204 -9.73 11.17 1.56
N ILE A 205 -9.79 10.50 2.71
CA ILE A 205 -9.09 10.93 3.93
C ILE A 205 -7.65 10.45 3.78
N ALA A 206 -6.71 11.38 3.71
CA ALA A 206 -5.32 11.10 3.34
C ALA A 206 -4.72 10.02 4.24
N GLY A 207 -4.14 8.97 3.65
CA GLY A 207 -3.49 7.88 4.38
C GLY A 207 -4.38 7.00 5.25
N ILE A 208 -5.71 7.25 5.33
CA ILE A 208 -6.62 6.54 6.22
C ILE A 208 -7.68 5.77 5.44
N LYS A 209 -8.45 6.45 4.58
CA LYS A 209 -9.59 5.83 3.90
C LYS A 209 -9.94 6.50 2.58
N GLY A 210 -10.06 5.68 1.53
CA GLY A 210 -10.59 6.12 0.24
C GLY A 210 -12.08 6.52 0.31
N GLY A 211 -12.46 7.48 -0.50
CA GLY A 211 -13.85 7.86 -0.74
C GLY A 211 -14.49 7.00 -1.84
N ARG A 212 -15.83 6.98 -1.86
CA ARG A 212 -16.62 6.23 -2.87
C ARG A 212 -16.62 6.89 -4.24
N LEU A 213 -16.42 8.20 -4.31
CA LEU A 213 -16.50 8.96 -5.56
C LEU A 213 -15.50 8.42 -6.60
N PRO A 214 -14.18 8.34 -6.30
CA PRO A 214 -13.19 7.83 -7.25
C PRO A 214 -12.97 6.32 -7.15
N GLU A 215 -13.90 5.54 -6.60
CA GLU A 215 -13.70 4.11 -6.34
C GLU A 215 -13.43 3.33 -7.62
N ILE A 216 -12.49 2.37 -7.56
CA ILE A 216 -12.24 1.42 -8.65
C ILE A 216 -13.45 0.50 -8.83
N SER A 217 -13.97 0.41 -10.05
CA SER A 217 -15.08 -0.48 -10.41
C SER A 217 -14.72 -1.37 -11.61
N ALA A 218 -15.56 -2.37 -11.91
CA ALA A 218 -15.36 -3.23 -13.08
C ALA A 218 -15.27 -2.47 -14.43
N SER A 219 -15.86 -1.27 -14.49
CA SER A 219 -15.80 -0.38 -15.64
C SER A 219 -14.54 0.48 -15.74
N THR A 220 -13.71 0.56 -14.69
CA THR A 220 -12.52 1.43 -14.67
C THR A 220 -11.54 1.03 -15.77
N LYS A 221 -11.09 2.01 -16.54
CA LYS A 221 -10.09 1.85 -17.63
C LYS A 221 -8.81 2.64 -17.42
N LYS A 222 -8.86 3.65 -16.55
CA LYS A 222 -7.74 4.54 -16.26
C LYS A 222 -7.60 4.68 -14.76
N VAL A 223 -6.41 4.41 -14.25
CA VAL A 223 -6.11 4.47 -12.82
C VAL A 223 -5.09 5.55 -12.57
N ALA A 224 -5.37 6.46 -11.63
CA ALA A 224 -4.36 7.29 -11.00
C ALA A 224 -3.85 6.59 -9.74
N LEU A 225 -2.58 6.19 -9.76
CA LEU A 225 -1.90 5.53 -8.65
C LEU A 225 -1.17 6.58 -7.81
N GLU A 226 -1.57 6.71 -6.56
CA GLU A 226 -0.99 7.58 -5.54
C GLU A 226 0.11 6.85 -4.75
N ALA A 227 1.22 7.55 -4.52
CA ALA A 227 2.22 7.25 -3.50
C ALA A 227 2.57 8.56 -2.76
N ALA A 228 2.36 8.59 -1.45
CA ALA A 228 2.52 9.80 -0.65
C ALA A 228 3.17 9.55 0.70
N ASN A 229 3.75 10.62 1.25
CA ASN A 229 4.25 10.70 2.60
C ASN A 229 3.42 11.72 3.36
N PHE A 230 2.71 11.27 4.39
CA PHE A 230 1.90 12.12 5.26
C PHE A 230 2.52 12.25 6.64
N ASP A 231 2.24 13.36 7.33
CA ASP A 231 2.67 13.58 8.71
C ASP A 231 2.08 12.51 9.64
N PRO A 232 2.91 11.71 10.34
CA PRO A 232 2.43 10.57 11.11
C PRO A 232 1.60 11.00 12.33
N VAL A 233 1.83 12.20 12.89
CA VAL A 233 1.05 12.70 14.03
C VAL A 233 -0.35 13.09 13.58
N ASN A 234 -0.47 13.71 12.40
CA ASN A 234 -1.77 14.05 11.81
C ASN A 234 -2.57 12.80 11.46
N ILE A 235 -1.95 11.79 10.83
CA ILE A 235 -2.62 10.54 10.46
C ILE A 235 -3.09 9.74 11.70
N ARG A 236 -2.34 9.80 12.79
CA ARG A 236 -2.68 9.07 14.03
C ARG A 236 -3.89 9.65 14.78
N ARG A 237 -4.17 10.95 14.64
CA ARG A 237 -5.21 11.66 15.40
C ARG A 237 -6.59 11.48 14.77
#